data_AF-A0A6M2E2Y3-F1
#
_entry.id   AF-A0A6M2E2Y3-F1
#
_cell.length_a   1.000
_cell.length_b   1.000
_cell.length_c   1.000
_cell.angle_alpha   90.00
_cell.angle_beta   90.00
_cell.angle_gamma   90.00
#
_symmetry.space_group_name_H-M   'P 1'
#
loop_
_entity.id
_entity.type
_entity.pdbx_description
1 polymer ?
#
loop_
_entity_poly.entity_id
_entity_poly.type
_entity_poly.pdbx_seq_one_letter_code
_entity_poly.pdbx_strand_id
1 'polypeptide(L)'
;MALRAVSAVAKALPGFAILGIGGVDSADSALQFLHCGASVVQVCSAVQNQDFTVIEDYCTGLRALLYLRANPPPTLESDAGPWDGQSPPRTKVQRGKPIAPLTDENGKPILHFGPYAKKREEILAQQRLKNGVSTTPAQVIPRREKSVIAPSVASMIGLALERIGPYKKLDNSRQVVALIDDDLCINCGKCYMACNDSGYQAIEFGAEDHRPVVTDDCTGCTLCLSVCPVIDCISMVPKKIPHVIKRGQPTTLNIHPLS
;
A
#
# COMPACT_ATOMS: atom_id res chain seq x y z
N MET A 1 -17.42 3.10 10.21
CA MET A 1 -18.83 2.65 10.33
C MET A 1 -19.70 3.07 9.14
N ALA A 2 -19.57 4.29 8.63
CA ALA A 2 -20.38 4.80 7.51
C ALA A 2 -20.30 3.95 6.22
N LEU A 3 -19.09 3.68 5.71
CA LEU A 3 -18.90 2.85 4.50
C LEU A 3 -19.54 1.45 4.62
N ARG A 4 -19.49 0.84 5.83
CA ARG A 4 -20.15 -0.44 6.12
C ARG A 4 -21.67 -0.32 6.00
N ALA A 5 -22.27 0.75 6.54
CA ALA A 5 -23.72 0.95 6.46
C ALA A 5 -24.17 1.17 5.02
N VAL A 6 -23.48 2.04 4.28
CA VAL A 6 -23.78 2.34 2.87
C VAL A 6 -23.70 1.07 2.02
N SER A 7 -22.59 0.33 2.10
CA SER A 7 -22.44 -0.92 1.34
C SER A 7 -23.44 -2.01 1.75
N ALA A 8 -23.78 -2.12 3.04
CA ALA A 8 -24.80 -3.08 3.49
C ALA A 8 -26.19 -2.77 2.93
N VAL A 9 -26.61 -1.50 2.96
CA VAL A 9 -27.90 -1.06 2.39
C VAL A 9 -27.90 -1.24 0.88
N ALA A 10 -26.85 -0.79 0.18
CA ALA A 10 -26.75 -0.91 -1.27
C ALA A 10 -26.81 -2.38 -1.75
N LYS A 11 -26.24 -3.32 -0.98
CA LYS A 11 -26.35 -4.76 -1.27
C LYS A 11 -27.72 -5.33 -0.96
N ALA A 12 -28.36 -4.87 0.10
CA ALA A 12 -29.68 -5.36 0.51
C ALA A 12 -30.79 -4.83 -0.40
N LEU A 13 -30.65 -3.60 -0.91
CA LEU A 13 -31.63 -2.89 -1.72
C LEU A 13 -30.96 -2.31 -2.98
N PRO A 14 -30.65 -3.15 -4.00
CA PRO A 14 -30.03 -2.67 -5.23
C PRO A 14 -30.88 -1.59 -5.92
N GLY A 15 -30.24 -0.46 -6.26
CA GLY A 15 -30.90 0.68 -6.90
C GLY A 15 -31.62 1.64 -5.95
N PHE A 16 -31.68 1.34 -4.64
CA PHE A 16 -32.20 2.29 -3.66
C PHE A 16 -31.26 3.50 -3.53
N ALA A 17 -31.82 4.71 -3.57
CA ALA A 17 -31.04 5.94 -3.48
C ALA A 17 -30.46 6.11 -2.08
N ILE A 18 -29.13 6.27 -1.99
CA ILE A 18 -28.40 6.42 -0.73
C ILE A 18 -27.63 7.75 -0.72
N LEU A 19 -27.87 8.56 0.29
CA LEU A 19 -27.09 9.75 0.61
C LEU A 19 -26.04 9.34 1.65
N GLY A 20 -24.78 9.23 1.23
CA GLY A 20 -23.67 8.82 2.09
C GLY A 20 -23.20 9.94 3.00
N ILE A 21 -22.99 9.66 4.29
CA ILE A 21 -22.44 10.62 5.25
C ILE A 21 -21.56 9.92 6.28
N GLY A 22 -20.53 10.62 6.76
CA GLY A 22 -19.73 10.23 7.92
C GLY A 22 -18.25 10.11 7.58
N GLY A 23 -17.49 11.17 7.87
CA GLY A 23 -16.05 11.22 7.61
C GLY A 23 -15.67 11.41 6.15
N VAL A 24 -16.56 12.01 5.33
CA VAL A 24 -16.19 12.49 3.99
C VAL A 24 -15.43 13.80 4.14
N ASP A 25 -14.19 13.81 3.68
CA ASP A 25 -13.23 14.89 3.91
C ASP A 25 -12.32 15.20 2.70
N SER A 26 -12.45 14.43 1.61
CA SER A 26 -11.66 14.57 0.38
C SER A 26 -12.41 13.97 -0.81
N ALA A 27 -11.92 14.24 -2.03
CA ALA A 27 -12.43 13.59 -3.24
C ALA A 27 -12.26 12.07 -3.22
N ASP A 28 -11.17 11.56 -2.62
CA ASP A 28 -10.91 10.13 -2.50
C ASP A 28 -11.92 9.46 -1.57
N SER A 29 -12.11 10.00 -0.37
CA SER A 29 -13.10 9.46 0.56
C SER A 29 -14.52 9.55 -0.02
N ALA A 30 -14.86 10.63 -0.73
CA ALA A 30 -16.13 10.73 -1.47
C ALA A 30 -16.29 9.63 -2.54
N LEU A 31 -15.24 9.35 -3.32
CA LEU A 31 -15.25 8.28 -4.32
C LEU A 31 -15.42 6.89 -3.67
N GLN A 32 -14.88 6.66 -2.47
CA GLN A 32 -15.11 5.41 -1.73
C GLN A 32 -16.59 5.23 -1.36
N PHE A 33 -17.30 6.29 -0.99
CA PHE A 33 -18.75 6.24 -0.74
C PHE A 33 -19.53 5.90 -2.02
N LEU A 34 -19.17 6.48 -3.16
CA LEU A 34 -19.75 6.14 -4.45
C LEU A 34 -19.51 4.66 -4.78
N HIS A 35 -18.27 4.17 -4.68
CA HIS A 35 -17.95 2.76 -4.87
C HIS A 35 -18.72 1.84 -3.93
N CYS A 36 -19.07 2.29 -2.72
CA CYS A 36 -19.90 1.55 -1.77
C CYS A 36 -21.42 1.62 -2.07
N GLY A 37 -21.86 2.41 -3.05
CA GLY A 37 -23.26 2.47 -3.50
C GLY A 37 -24.01 3.77 -3.16
N ALA A 38 -23.37 4.78 -2.57
CA ALA A 38 -23.99 6.09 -2.42
C ALA A 38 -24.13 6.80 -3.78
N SER A 39 -25.19 7.58 -3.95
CA SER A 39 -25.39 8.41 -5.16
C SER A 39 -24.90 9.84 -4.97
N VAL A 40 -24.92 10.33 -3.72
CA VAL A 40 -24.40 11.63 -3.31
C VAL A 40 -23.75 11.50 -1.93
N VAL A 41 -22.89 12.46 -1.58
CA VAL A 41 -22.22 12.53 -0.29
C VAL A 41 -22.60 13.81 0.46
N GLN A 42 -22.75 13.72 1.78
CA GLN A 42 -22.95 14.84 2.69
C GLN A 42 -21.70 15.06 3.54
N VAL A 43 -21.39 16.31 3.84
CA VAL A 43 -20.17 16.72 4.53
C VAL A 43 -20.54 17.61 5.73
N CYS A 44 -19.90 17.37 6.88
CA CYS A 44 -20.09 18.19 8.08
C CYS A 44 -18.75 18.45 8.78
N SER A 45 -18.13 17.41 9.37
CA SER A 45 -16.91 17.58 10.17
C SER A 45 -15.73 18.16 9.39
N ALA A 46 -15.59 17.87 8.09
CA ALA A 46 -14.53 18.46 7.29
C ALA A 46 -14.70 19.98 7.11
N VAL A 47 -15.93 20.48 6.99
CA VAL A 47 -16.23 21.92 6.98
C VAL A 47 -16.01 22.52 8.36
N GLN A 48 -16.38 21.82 9.45
CA GLN A 48 -16.10 22.28 10.82
C GLN A 48 -14.60 22.41 11.10
N ASN A 49 -13.78 21.53 10.51
CA ASN A 49 -12.33 21.55 10.64
C ASN A 49 -11.65 22.59 9.74
N GLN A 50 -12.38 23.14 8.77
CA GLN A 50 -11.86 24.06 7.76
C GLN A 50 -12.91 25.15 7.50
N ASP A 51 -13.38 25.26 6.26
CA ASP A 51 -14.36 26.24 5.81
C ASP A 51 -15.03 25.73 4.51
N PHE A 52 -15.90 26.52 3.89
CA PHE A 52 -16.65 26.09 2.71
C PHE A 52 -15.81 25.88 1.45
N THR A 53 -14.58 26.41 1.38
CA THR A 53 -13.72 26.30 0.18
C THR A 53 -13.24 24.88 -0.10
N VAL A 54 -13.36 23.95 0.86
CA VAL A 54 -13.07 22.51 0.66
C VAL A 54 -13.85 21.90 -0.52
N ILE A 55 -14.99 22.48 -0.90
CA ILE A 55 -15.76 22.04 -2.06
C ILE A 55 -14.97 22.14 -3.38
N GLU A 56 -14.06 23.12 -3.50
CA GLU A 56 -13.22 23.31 -4.68
C GLU A 56 -12.22 22.15 -4.83
N ASP A 57 -11.59 21.76 -3.72
CA ASP A 57 -10.71 20.58 -3.65
C ASP A 57 -11.49 19.29 -4.01
N TYR A 58 -12.69 19.10 -3.45
CA TYR A 58 -13.49 17.90 -3.72
C TYR A 58 -13.87 17.78 -5.19
N CYS A 59 -14.29 18.89 -5.82
CA CYS A 59 -14.68 18.91 -7.22
C CYS A 59 -13.48 18.68 -8.15
N THR A 60 -12.35 19.33 -7.90
CA THR A 60 -11.15 19.20 -8.74
C THR A 60 -10.50 17.83 -8.55
N GLY A 61 -10.39 17.34 -7.32
CA GLY A 61 -9.88 16.01 -7.01
C GLY A 61 -10.72 14.89 -7.61
N LEU A 62 -12.06 14.99 -7.57
CA LEU A 62 -12.92 13.96 -8.16
C LEU A 62 -12.79 13.92 -9.69
N ARG A 63 -12.72 15.10 -10.34
CA ARG A 63 -12.43 15.18 -11.78
C ARG A 63 -11.09 14.53 -12.13
N ALA A 64 -10.05 14.78 -11.33
CA ALA A 64 -8.73 14.19 -11.52
C ALA A 64 -8.78 12.65 -11.39
N LEU A 65 -9.43 12.13 -10.34
CA LEU A 65 -9.58 10.68 -10.12
C LEU A 65 -10.30 9.99 -11.29
N LEU A 66 -11.42 10.57 -11.76
CA LEU A 66 -12.14 10.03 -12.92
C LEU A 66 -11.30 10.10 -14.20
N TYR A 67 -10.61 11.23 -14.42
CA TYR A 67 -9.75 11.41 -15.58
C TYR A 67 -8.61 10.39 -15.62
N LEU A 68 -7.87 10.23 -14.51
CA LEU A 68 -6.73 9.31 -14.41
C LEU A 68 -7.15 7.86 -14.54
N ARG A 69 -8.36 7.50 -14.12
CA ARG A 69 -8.90 6.15 -14.33
C ARG A 69 -9.06 5.80 -15.82
N ALA A 70 -9.50 6.75 -16.65
CA ALA A 70 -9.57 6.57 -18.10
C ALA A 70 -8.22 6.82 -18.79
N ASN A 71 -7.36 7.63 -18.18
CA ASN A 71 -6.12 8.14 -18.74
C ASN A 71 -4.96 8.00 -17.75
N PRO A 72 -4.53 6.76 -17.42
CA PRO A 72 -3.42 6.57 -16.50
C PRO A 72 -2.14 7.17 -17.13
N PRO A 73 -1.28 7.83 -16.33
CA PRO A 73 0.02 8.30 -16.79
C PRO A 73 0.92 7.12 -17.19
N PRO A 74 1.89 7.33 -18.10
CA PRO A 74 2.87 6.29 -18.40
C PRO A 74 3.71 5.97 -17.16
N THR A 75 3.87 4.69 -16.84
CA THR A 75 4.79 4.21 -15.80
C THR A 75 6.22 4.33 -16.34
N LEU A 76 7.02 5.22 -15.75
CA LEU A 76 8.39 5.52 -16.18
C LEU A 76 9.39 4.39 -15.87
N GLU A 77 9.09 3.54 -14.88
CA GLU A 77 9.92 2.42 -14.45
C GLU A 77 9.18 1.09 -14.69
N SER A 78 9.87 0.08 -15.21
CA SER A 78 9.28 -1.22 -15.59
C SER A 78 8.71 -2.02 -14.42
N ASP A 79 9.23 -1.80 -13.21
CA ASP A 79 8.84 -2.52 -11.99
C ASP A 79 7.87 -1.70 -11.11
N ALA A 80 7.58 -0.45 -11.48
CA ALA A 80 6.65 0.39 -10.74
C ALA A 80 5.21 -0.03 -11.09
N GLY A 81 4.38 -0.30 -10.07
CA GLY A 81 2.98 -0.67 -10.24
C GLY A 81 2.13 0.40 -10.94
N PRO A 82 0.81 0.19 -11.09
CA PRO A 82 -0.07 1.24 -11.57
C PRO A 82 -0.18 2.38 -10.54
N TRP A 83 -0.57 3.56 -11.00
CA TRP A 83 -1.00 4.65 -10.11
C TRP A 83 -2.20 4.23 -9.28
N ASP A 84 -2.22 4.63 -8.01
CA ASP A 84 -3.40 4.48 -7.14
C ASP A 84 -4.10 5.83 -6.99
N GLY A 85 -5.16 6.02 -7.77
CA GLY A 85 -5.82 7.32 -7.90
C GLY A 85 -4.86 8.39 -8.41
N GLN A 86 -4.54 9.36 -7.55
CA GLN A 86 -3.58 10.44 -7.83
C GLN A 86 -2.17 10.17 -7.31
N SER A 87 -1.94 9.02 -6.66
CA SER A 87 -0.64 8.65 -6.10
C SER A 87 0.20 7.94 -7.17
N PRO A 88 1.40 8.46 -7.52
CA PRO A 88 2.31 7.77 -8.43
C PRO A 88 2.80 6.47 -7.79
N PRO A 89 3.23 5.50 -8.61
CA PRO A 89 3.70 4.24 -8.10
C PRO A 89 5.00 4.38 -7.33
N ARG A 90 5.22 3.39 -6.48
CA ARG A 90 6.37 3.27 -5.60
C ARG A 90 7.68 3.50 -6.35
N THR A 91 8.42 4.53 -5.93
CA THR A 91 9.81 4.77 -6.33
C THR A 91 10.71 4.53 -5.12
N LYS A 92 11.90 3.95 -5.32
CA LYS A 92 12.87 3.77 -4.23
C LYS A 92 13.43 5.13 -3.81
N VAL A 93 13.02 5.60 -2.63
CA VAL A 93 13.39 6.91 -2.10
C VAL A 93 13.87 6.83 -0.65
N GLN A 94 14.77 7.73 -0.28
CA GLN A 94 15.11 8.02 1.11
C GLN A 94 14.91 9.51 1.35
N ARG A 95 14.12 9.86 2.38
CA ARG A 95 13.72 11.25 2.68
C ARG A 95 13.15 11.98 1.46
N GLY A 96 12.36 11.27 0.65
CA GLY A 96 11.73 11.79 -0.57
C GLY A 96 12.65 11.96 -1.79
N LYS A 97 13.93 11.58 -1.69
CA LYS A 97 14.87 11.64 -2.81
C LYS A 97 15.08 10.26 -3.43
N PRO A 98 15.01 10.12 -4.77
CA PRO A 98 15.34 8.88 -5.44
C PRO A 98 16.73 8.38 -5.06
N ILE A 99 16.85 7.07 -4.84
CA ILE A 99 18.11 6.42 -4.51
C ILE A 99 18.47 5.34 -5.52
N ALA A 100 19.76 5.20 -5.81
CA ALA A 100 20.27 4.06 -6.56
C ALA A 100 20.50 2.90 -5.57
N PRO A 101 19.84 1.73 -5.74
CA PRO A 101 20.11 0.54 -4.95
C PRO A 101 21.59 0.15 -5.02
N LEU A 102 22.20 -0.13 -3.87
CA LEU A 102 23.61 -0.54 -3.80
C LEU A 102 23.73 -1.75 -2.89
N THR A 103 24.42 -2.78 -3.39
CA THR A 103 24.72 -4.01 -2.65
C THR A 103 26.23 -4.13 -2.43
N ASP A 104 26.61 -4.83 -1.37
CA ASP A 104 27.98 -5.26 -1.14
C ASP A 104 28.34 -6.48 -1.99
N GLU A 105 29.58 -6.96 -1.83
CA GLU A 105 30.12 -8.11 -2.56
C GLU A 105 29.37 -9.42 -2.29
N ASN A 106 28.67 -9.50 -1.15
CA ASN A 106 27.88 -10.65 -0.74
C ASN A 106 26.40 -10.51 -1.16
N GLY A 107 26.06 -9.45 -1.90
CA GLY A 107 24.69 -9.16 -2.33
C GLY A 107 23.80 -8.55 -1.23
N LYS A 108 24.34 -8.18 -0.06
CA LYS A 108 23.57 -7.51 1.00
C LYS A 108 23.46 -6.01 0.67
N PRO A 109 22.29 -5.38 0.86
CA PRO A 109 22.12 -3.94 0.66
C PRO A 109 22.99 -3.11 1.61
N ILE A 110 23.60 -2.04 1.07
CA ILE A 110 24.41 -1.08 1.83
C ILE A 110 23.49 -0.04 2.45
N LEU A 111 23.48 -0.02 3.78
CA LEU A 111 22.59 0.80 4.60
C LEU A 111 22.93 2.30 4.59
N HIS A 112 22.02 3.10 5.14
CA HIS A 112 22.06 4.55 5.10
C HIS A 112 22.63 5.22 6.37
N PHE A 113 23.27 4.47 7.28
CA PHE A 113 23.82 5.02 8.52
C PHE A 113 25.25 4.55 8.82
N GLY A 114 25.94 5.27 9.71
CA GLY A 114 27.24 4.90 10.25
C GLY A 114 28.32 4.66 9.17
N PRO A 115 29.11 3.57 9.27
CA PRO A 115 30.13 3.26 8.28
C PRO A 115 29.54 2.87 6.91
N TYR A 116 28.32 2.31 6.87
CA TYR A 116 27.64 1.94 5.63
C TYR A 116 27.32 3.17 4.76
N ALA A 117 26.89 4.27 5.40
CA ALA A 117 26.63 5.53 4.72
C ALA A 117 27.87 6.08 4.01
N LYS A 118 29.03 6.08 4.68
CA LYS A 118 30.30 6.53 4.10
C LYS A 118 30.70 5.68 2.89
N LYS A 119 30.62 4.36 3.01
CA LYS A 119 30.86 3.43 1.89
C LYS A 119 29.92 3.71 0.71
N ARG A 120 28.66 4.01 0.99
CA ARG A 120 27.67 4.38 -0.04
C ARG A 120 28.05 5.67 -0.75
N GLU A 121 28.48 6.70 -0.01
CA GLU A 121 28.94 7.97 -0.57
C GLU A 121 30.17 7.79 -1.45
N GLU A 122 31.14 6.97 -1.03
CA GLU A 122 32.34 6.65 -1.82
C GLU A 122 31.98 5.95 -3.14
N ILE A 123 31.11 4.94 -3.09
CA ILE A 123 30.65 4.22 -4.29
C ILE A 123 29.93 5.17 -5.25
N LEU A 124 29.01 5.99 -4.74
CA LEU A 124 28.28 6.96 -5.55
C LEU A 124 29.21 8.03 -6.13
N ALA A 125 30.20 8.51 -5.38
CA ALA A 125 31.20 9.45 -5.87
C ALA A 125 32.03 8.85 -7.01
N GLN A 126 32.50 7.60 -6.86
CA GLN A 126 33.20 6.89 -7.92
C GLN A 126 32.32 6.66 -9.15
N GLN A 127 31.06 6.30 -8.97
CA GLN A 127 30.10 6.15 -10.09
C GLN A 127 29.87 7.48 -10.82
N ARG A 128 29.72 8.59 -10.08
CA ARG A 128 29.58 9.93 -10.68
C ARG A 128 30.83 10.34 -11.46
N LEU A 129 32.02 10.07 -10.95
CA LEU A 129 33.28 10.34 -11.65
C LEU A 129 33.40 9.50 -12.93
N LYS A 130 33.01 8.21 -12.88
CA LYS A 130 33.03 7.30 -14.03
C LYS A 130 32.01 7.69 -15.10
N ASN A 131 30.78 8.02 -14.70
CA ASN A 131 29.69 8.34 -15.63
C ASN A 131 29.77 9.79 -16.14
N GLY A 132 30.52 10.66 -15.46
CA GLY A 132 30.66 12.06 -15.83
C GLY A 132 29.34 12.84 -15.76
N VAL A 133 29.31 13.98 -16.44
CA VAL A 133 28.07 14.75 -16.64
C VAL A 133 27.25 14.03 -17.72
N SER A 134 26.00 13.69 -17.41
CA SER A 134 25.09 13.12 -18.42
C SER A 134 24.90 14.11 -19.57
N THR A 135 25.38 13.76 -20.76
CA THR A 135 25.16 14.50 -22.01
C THR A 135 23.92 14.03 -22.76
N THR A 136 23.23 13.00 -22.24
CA THR A 136 22.02 12.46 -22.84
C THR A 136 20.92 13.53 -22.86
N PRO A 137 20.37 13.90 -24.03
CA PRO A 137 19.27 14.85 -24.09
C PRO A 137 18.06 14.31 -23.31
N ALA A 138 17.36 15.19 -22.62
CA ALA A 138 16.14 14.84 -21.91
C ALA A 138 15.17 14.15 -22.88
N GLN A 139 14.63 13.00 -22.48
CA GLN A 139 13.63 12.32 -23.29
C GLN A 139 12.40 13.23 -23.40
N VAL A 140 12.00 13.51 -24.64
CA VAL A 140 10.74 14.23 -24.91
C VAL A 140 9.62 13.26 -24.61
N ILE A 141 8.91 13.47 -23.51
CA ILE A 141 7.70 12.69 -23.20
C ILE A 141 6.63 13.13 -24.20
N PRO A 142 6.14 12.25 -25.10
CA PRO A 142 5.15 12.64 -26.08
C PRO A 142 3.88 13.11 -25.37
N ARG A 143 3.40 14.31 -25.75
CA ARG A 143 2.10 14.79 -25.28
C ARG A 143 1.04 13.80 -25.75
N ARG A 144 0.22 13.30 -24.82
CA ARG A 144 -0.89 12.40 -25.17
C ARG A 144 -1.83 13.13 -26.13
N GLU A 145 -1.87 12.71 -27.39
CA GLU A 145 -2.59 13.42 -28.46
C GLU A 145 -4.11 13.33 -28.31
N LYS A 146 -4.63 12.25 -27.71
CA LYS A 146 -6.06 12.04 -27.48
C LYS A 146 -6.32 11.47 -26.09
N SER A 147 -7.07 12.19 -25.27
CA SER A 147 -7.60 11.70 -24.00
C SER A 147 -8.88 10.90 -24.22
N VAL A 148 -8.98 9.75 -23.54
CA VAL A 148 -10.23 8.99 -23.42
C VAL A 148 -11.20 9.75 -22.53
N ILE A 149 -12.49 9.71 -22.85
CA ILE A 149 -13.54 10.36 -22.06
C ILE A 149 -13.56 9.73 -20.66
N ALA A 150 -13.51 10.58 -19.64
CA ALA A 150 -13.59 10.14 -18.25
C ALA A 150 -14.96 9.51 -17.95
N PRO A 151 -15.02 8.48 -17.11
CA PRO A 151 -16.27 7.84 -16.73
C PRO A 151 -17.13 8.79 -15.89
N SER A 152 -18.45 8.60 -15.95
CA SER A 152 -19.40 9.41 -15.19
C SER A 152 -19.46 8.97 -13.72
N VAL A 153 -19.90 9.86 -12.84
CA VAL A 153 -20.17 9.54 -11.42
C VAL A 153 -21.12 8.35 -11.29
N ALA A 154 -22.16 8.29 -12.12
CA ALA A 154 -23.13 7.19 -12.12
C ALA A 154 -22.46 5.82 -12.35
N SER A 155 -21.44 5.76 -13.22
CA SER A 155 -20.68 4.52 -13.49
C SER A 155 -19.72 4.11 -12.36
N MET A 156 -19.47 4.99 -11.38
CA MET A 156 -18.67 4.65 -10.20
C MET A 156 -19.52 4.04 -9.08
N ILE A 157 -20.84 4.16 -9.14
CA ILE A 157 -21.72 3.75 -8.05
C ILE A 157 -21.69 2.22 -7.91
N GLY A 158 -21.31 1.74 -6.73
CA GLY A 158 -21.39 0.33 -6.37
C GLY A 158 -20.24 -0.57 -6.88
N LEU A 159 -19.18 -0.02 -7.50
CA LEU A 159 -18.07 -0.81 -8.04
C LEU A 159 -17.33 -1.67 -6.99
N ALA A 160 -17.42 -1.35 -5.70
CA ALA A 160 -16.80 -2.14 -4.63
C ALA A 160 -17.70 -3.27 -4.09
N LEU A 161 -19.00 -3.29 -4.43
CA LEU A 161 -19.97 -4.18 -3.79
C LEU A 161 -19.69 -5.67 -4.03
N GLU A 162 -19.15 -6.03 -5.19
CA GLU A 162 -18.78 -7.41 -5.53
C GLU A 162 -17.64 -7.94 -4.64
N ARG A 163 -16.76 -7.05 -4.15
CA ARG A 163 -15.61 -7.40 -3.30
C ARG A 163 -15.98 -7.53 -1.81
N ILE A 164 -17.20 -7.14 -1.43
CA ILE A 164 -17.67 -7.19 -0.05
C ILE A 164 -18.52 -8.44 0.13
N GLY A 165 -18.23 -9.27 1.12
CA GLY A 165 -18.95 -10.52 1.34
C GLY A 165 -18.71 -11.15 2.71
N PRO A 166 -19.42 -12.26 3.01
CA PRO A 166 -19.17 -13.01 4.23
C PRO A 166 -17.78 -13.67 4.18
N TYR A 167 -17.19 -13.88 5.35
CA TYR A 167 -15.85 -14.48 5.50
C TYR A 167 -15.69 -15.79 4.72
N LYS A 168 -16.73 -16.64 4.68
CA LYS A 168 -16.70 -17.93 3.97
C LYS A 168 -16.46 -17.82 2.45
N LYS A 169 -16.62 -16.64 1.85
CA LYS A 169 -16.29 -16.40 0.43
C LYS A 169 -14.84 -15.98 0.20
N LEU A 170 -14.07 -15.74 1.27
CA LEU A 170 -12.65 -15.42 1.17
C LEU A 170 -11.86 -16.71 0.96
N ASP A 171 -10.94 -16.70 -0.01
CA ASP A 171 -10.08 -17.85 -0.31
C ASP A 171 -8.95 -17.94 0.72
N ASN A 172 -9.07 -18.90 1.64
CA ASN A 172 -8.08 -19.17 2.68
C ASN A 172 -6.89 -20.02 2.19
N SER A 173 -6.88 -20.46 0.93
CA SER A 173 -5.72 -21.12 0.31
C SER A 173 -4.71 -20.12 -0.26
N ARG A 174 -5.15 -18.91 -0.64
CA ARG A 174 -4.31 -17.84 -1.21
C ARG A 174 -3.67 -17.00 -0.11
N GLN A 175 -2.66 -17.58 0.53
CA GLN A 175 -1.92 -16.93 1.60
C GLN A 175 -0.84 -16.00 1.04
N VAL A 176 -0.53 -14.95 1.81
CA VAL A 176 0.52 -13.98 1.50
C VAL A 176 1.56 -13.95 2.62
N VAL A 177 2.73 -13.39 2.34
CA VAL A 177 3.78 -13.10 3.32
C VAL A 177 4.30 -11.68 3.12
N ALA A 178 4.84 -11.09 4.18
CA ALA A 178 5.43 -9.77 4.11
C ALA A 178 6.78 -9.83 3.38
N LEU A 179 7.03 -8.88 2.49
CA LEU A 179 8.31 -8.63 1.84
C LEU A 179 8.74 -7.19 2.15
N ILE A 180 9.88 -7.05 2.83
CA ILE A 180 10.46 -5.77 3.20
C ILE A 180 11.48 -5.37 2.14
N ASP A 181 11.45 -4.12 1.70
CA ASP A 181 12.47 -3.54 0.84
C ASP A 181 13.49 -2.76 1.65
N ASP A 182 14.70 -3.27 1.63
CA ASP A 182 15.82 -2.75 2.41
C ASP A 182 16.26 -1.34 1.96
N ASP A 183 16.03 -0.97 0.70
CA ASP A 183 16.36 0.37 0.20
C ASP A 183 15.41 1.44 0.78
N LEU A 184 14.15 1.08 1.07
CA LEU A 184 13.17 1.97 1.70
C LEU A 184 13.22 1.92 3.23
N CYS A 185 13.79 0.87 3.81
CA CYS A 185 13.84 0.68 5.24
C CYS A 185 14.59 1.82 5.94
N ILE A 186 14.07 2.27 7.09
CA ILE A 186 14.70 3.28 7.96
C ILE A 186 15.16 2.68 9.30
N ASN A 187 15.25 1.34 9.38
CA ASN A 187 15.86 0.62 10.51
C ASN A 187 15.19 0.87 11.87
N CYS A 188 13.88 1.19 11.91
CA CYS A 188 13.19 1.56 13.15
C CYS A 188 12.74 0.38 14.02
N GLY A 189 12.78 -0.86 13.50
CA GLY A 189 12.39 -2.06 14.24
C GLY A 189 10.89 -2.22 14.55
N LYS A 190 10.01 -1.30 14.10
CA LYS A 190 8.56 -1.38 14.41
C LYS A 190 7.89 -2.65 13.86
N CYS A 191 8.30 -3.11 12.68
CA CYS A 191 7.83 -4.36 12.11
C CYS A 191 8.21 -5.56 12.99
N TYR A 192 9.46 -5.60 13.46
CA TYR A 192 9.98 -6.60 14.38
C TYR A 192 9.20 -6.61 15.70
N MET A 193 9.07 -5.45 16.37
CA MET A 193 8.35 -5.33 17.64
C MET A 193 6.89 -5.76 17.51
N ALA A 194 6.18 -5.31 16.47
CA ALA A 194 4.79 -5.70 16.25
C ALA A 194 4.62 -7.20 15.95
N CYS A 195 5.56 -7.81 15.22
CA CYS A 195 5.53 -9.25 14.97
C CYS A 195 5.83 -10.06 16.24
N ASN A 196 6.70 -9.56 17.10
CA ASN A 196 7.05 -10.22 18.36
C ASN A 196 5.93 -10.17 19.39
N ASP A 197 5.42 -8.98 19.69
CA ASP A 197 4.53 -8.80 20.84
C ASP A 197 3.04 -8.93 20.45
N SER A 198 2.74 -8.96 19.16
CA SER A 198 1.36 -9.00 18.66
C SER A 198 1.18 -9.92 17.44
N GLY A 199 2.18 -10.74 17.13
CA GLY A 199 2.19 -11.60 15.94
C GLY A 199 2.74 -12.99 16.22
N TYR A 200 3.72 -13.39 15.41
CA TYR A 200 4.21 -14.76 15.29
C TYR A 200 5.74 -14.87 15.41
N GLN A 201 6.42 -13.83 15.89
CA GLN A 201 7.89 -13.80 16.07
C GLN A 201 8.65 -14.18 14.78
N ALA A 202 8.08 -13.82 13.62
CA ALA A 202 8.53 -14.24 12.29
C ALA A 202 9.41 -13.20 11.57
N ILE A 203 10.00 -12.27 12.31
CA ILE A 203 10.91 -11.27 11.79
C ILE A 203 12.17 -11.32 12.66
N GLU A 204 13.32 -11.51 12.03
CA GLU A 204 14.62 -11.34 12.67
C GLU A 204 15.07 -9.89 12.50
N PHE A 205 15.79 -9.35 13.49
CA PHE A 205 16.31 -7.99 13.44
C PHE A 205 17.79 -8.00 13.80
N GLY A 206 18.66 -7.65 12.85
CA GLY A 206 20.09 -7.72 13.06
C GLY A 206 20.59 -6.72 14.10
N ALA A 207 21.44 -7.17 15.02
CA ALA A 207 21.92 -6.37 16.15
C ALA A 207 22.79 -5.16 15.72
N GLU A 208 23.60 -5.33 14.67
CA GLU A 208 24.53 -4.28 14.19
C GLU A 208 23.97 -3.50 12.99
N ASP A 209 23.31 -4.23 12.09
CA ASP A 209 22.85 -3.68 10.81
C ASP A 209 21.40 -3.19 10.88
N HIS A 210 20.70 -3.46 11.99
CA HIS A 210 19.30 -3.08 12.22
C HIS A 210 18.40 -3.38 11.02
N ARG A 211 18.67 -4.47 10.29
CA ARG A 211 17.90 -4.88 9.12
C ARG A 211 16.87 -5.92 9.54
N PRO A 212 15.57 -5.70 9.28
CA PRO A 212 14.55 -6.70 9.50
C PRO A 212 14.54 -7.74 8.37
N VAL A 213 14.47 -9.02 8.70
CA VAL A 213 14.36 -10.13 7.74
C VAL A 213 13.13 -10.96 8.10
N VAL A 214 12.21 -11.12 7.15
CA VAL A 214 11.00 -11.93 7.34
C VAL A 214 11.34 -13.41 7.14
N THR A 215 10.96 -14.27 8.08
CA THR A 215 11.19 -15.71 8.02
C THR A 215 10.00 -16.47 7.43
N ASP A 216 10.19 -17.76 7.11
CA ASP A 216 9.15 -18.63 6.54
C ASP A 216 7.94 -18.85 7.46
N ASP A 217 8.11 -18.56 8.74
CA ASP A 217 7.08 -18.58 9.78
C ASP A 217 6.04 -17.47 9.62
N CYS A 218 6.27 -16.51 8.72
CA CYS A 218 5.32 -15.45 8.43
C CYS A 218 3.96 -16.02 7.99
N THR A 219 2.92 -15.58 8.70
CA THR A 219 1.53 -16.00 8.45
C THR A 219 0.75 -15.04 7.56
N GLY A 220 1.35 -13.91 7.19
CA GLY A 220 0.69 -12.91 6.35
C GLY A 220 -0.36 -12.06 7.09
N CYS A 221 -0.29 -11.93 8.41
CA CYS A 221 -1.28 -11.18 9.20
C CYS A 221 -1.35 -9.66 8.90
N THR A 222 -0.40 -9.11 8.11
CA THR A 222 -0.32 -7.71 7.67
C THR A 222 -0.02 -6.67 8.77
N LEU A 223 0.21 -7.10 10.02
CA LEU A 223 0.42 -6.16 11.13
C LEU A 223 1.71 -5.33 10.96
N CYS A 224 2.80 -5.95 10.51
CA CYS A 224 4.07 -5.27 10.27
C CYS A 224 3.95 -4.17 9.20
N LEU A 225 3.21 -4.42 8.12
CA LEU A 225 2.91 -3.44 7.08
C LEU A 225 2.12 -2.26 7.66
N SER A 226 1.12 -2.55 8.48
CA SER A 226 0.22 -1.55 9.07
C SER A 226 0.91 -0.58 10.03
N VAL A 227 2.03 -0.98 10.65
CA VAL A 227 2.80 -0.14 11.58
C VAL A 227 4.07 0.47 10.97
N CYS A 228 4.39 0.13 9.72
CA CYS A 228 5.58 0.63 9.05
C CYS A 228 5.44 2.14 8.79
N PRO A 229 6.40 2.97 9.24
CA PRO A 229 6.30 4.42 9.06
C PRO A 229 6.65 4.87 7.63
N VAL A 230 7.18 3.98 6.80
CA VAL A 230 7.52 4.27 5.40
C VAL A 230 6.49 3.59 4.52
N ILE A 231 5.72 4.40 3.79
CA ILE A 231 4.71 3.94 2.84
C ILE A 231 5.38 3.01 1.83
N ASP A 232 4.72 1.88 1.57
CA ASP A 232 5.16 0.81 0.67
C ASP A 232 6.51 0.13 0.98
N CYS A 233 7.21 0.46 2.07
CA CYS A 233 8.44 -0.27 2.44
C CYS A 233 8.20 -1.77 2.61
N ILE A 234 7.01 -2.15 3.10
CA ILE A 234 6.56 -3.54 3.22
C ILE A 234 5.43 -3.80 2.24
N SER A 235 5.52 -4.89 1.48
CA SER A 235 4.48 -5.37 0.57
C SER A 235 4.02 -6.78 0.95
N MET A 236 2.78 -7.13 0.60
CA MET A 236 2.27 -8.49 0.80
C MET A 236 2.34 -9.26 -0.52
N VAL A 237 3.17 -10.30 -0.56
CA VAL A 237 3.39 -11.11 -1.77
C VAL A 237 2.85 -12.52 -1.59
N PRO A 238 2.43 -13.22 -2.67
CA PRO A 238 1.95 -14.59 -2.57
C PRO A 238 2.97 -15.52 -1.89
N LYS A 239 2.51 -16.32 -0.92
CA LYS A 239 3.34 -17.29 -0.21
C LYS A 239 3.69 -18.45 -1.16
N LYS A 240 4.98 -18.66 -1.42
CA LYS A 240 5.47 -19.71 -2.34
C LYS A 240 5.53 -21.10 -1.69
N ILE A 241 5.65 -21.17 -0.36
CA ILE A 241 5.67 -22.41 0.41
C ILE A 241 4.27 -22.76 0.93
N PRO A 242 3.93 -24.05 1.13
CA PRO A 242 2.64 -24.44 1.68
C PRO A 242 2.36 -23.77 3.03
N HIS A 243 1.16 -23.23 3.19
CA HIS A 243 0.75 -22.65 4.47
C HIS A 243 0.31 -23.74 5.44
N VAL A 244 1.09 -23.95 6.51
CA VAL A 244 0.76 -24.89 7.59
C VAL A 244 0.32 -24.10 8.82
N ILE A 245 -0.89 -24.37 9.30
CA ILE A 245 -1.46 -23.69 10.47
C ILE A 245 -0.80 -24.25 11.74
N LYS A 246 -0.08 -23.39 12.47
CA LYS A 246 0.51 -23.72 13.78
C LYS A 246 -0.60 -23.87 14.84
N ARG A 247 -0.96 -25.10 15.20
CA ARG A 247 -2.02 -25.40 16.19
C ARG A 247 -1.53 -25.49 17.64
N GLY A 248 -0.22 -25.38 17.88
CA GLY A 248 0.39 -25.39 19.22
C GLY A 248 0.47 -26.75 19.91
N GLN A 249 -0.54 -27.60 19.76
CA GLN A 249 -0.60 -28.99 20.27
C GLN A 249 -0.87 -29.97 19.11
N PRO A 250 -0.48 -31.25 19.24
CA PRO A 250 -0.90 -32.28 18.29
C PRO A 250 -2.44 -32.36 18.25
N THR A 251 -3.00 -32.60 17.08
CA THR A 251 -4.46 -32.71 16.85
C THR A 251 -5.15 -33.85 17.62
N THR A 252 -4.40 -34.70 18.32
CA THR A 252 -4.89 -35.76 19.20
C THR A 252 -4.81 -35.32 20.66
N LEU A 253 -5.90 -34.74 21.18
CA LEU A 253 -6.11 -34.67 22.62
C LEU A 253 -6.55 -36.06 23.10
N ASN A 254 -5.65 -36.80 23.76
CA ASN A 254 -6.04 -38.00 24.49
C ASN A 254 -6.84 -37.56 25.72
N ILE A 255 -8.17 -37.59 25.62
CA ILE A 255 -9.05 -37.38 26.76
C ILE A 255 -9.04 -38.69 27.55
N HIS A 256 -8.26 -38.76 28.63
CA HIS A 256 -8.46 -39.83 29.61
C HIS A 256 -9.78 -39.55 30.34
N PRO A 257 -10.74 -40.49 30.39
CA PRO A 257 -11.87 -40.34 31.29
C PRO A 257 -11.32 -40.25 32.70
N LEU A 258 -11.65 -39.16 33.41
CA LEU A 258 -11.40 -39.07 34.84
C LEU A 258 -12.12 -40.24 35.49
N SER A 259 -11.34 -41.23 35.94
CA SER A 259 -11.77 -42.32 36.81
C SER A 259 -12.06 -41.80 38.21
#